data_AF-A0A7C7VIV2-F1
#
_entry.id   AF-A0A7C7VIV2-F1
#
_cell.length_a   1.000
_cell.length_b   1.000
_cell.length_c   1.000
_cell.angle_alpha   90.00
_cell.angle_beta   90.00
_cell.angle_gamma   90.00
#
_symmetry.space_group_name_H-M   'P 1'
#
loop_
_entity.id
_entity.type
_entity.pdbx_description
1 polymer ?
#
loop_
_entity_poly.entity_id
_entity_poly.type
_entity_poly.pdbx_seq_one_letter_code
_entity_poly.pdbx_strand_id
1 'polypeptide(L)'
;MLGLGIAEYALILGAVCLVHVLLLAINRQVGKMLRLPTADLKALVFVTSQKTLPISVAVLTGIEYDTGSAVIVLLMFHFMQIFMDSSIASYLHRKTD
;
A
#
# COMPACT_ATOMS: atom_id res chain seq x y z
N MET A 1 12.52 25.36 7.31
CA MET A 1 12.63 24.03 6.68
C MET A 1 13.38 23.10 7.62
N LEU A 2 12.75 22.68 8.71
CA LEU A 2 13.24 21.52 9.46
C LEU A 2 12.47 20.34 8.87
N GLY A 3 13.21 19.42 8.25
CA GLY A 3 12.63 18.18 7.74
C GLY A 3 11.92 17.40 8.84
N LEU A 4 11.09 16.44 8.45
CA LEU A 4 10.38 15.57 9.38
C LEU A 4 11.35 15.00 10.42
N GLY A 5 10.95 14.99 11.69
CA GLY A 5 11.69 14.34 12.74
C GLY A 5 11.52 12.81 12.69
N ILE A 6 12.33 12.11 13.49
CA ILE A 6 12.31 10.64 13.52
C ILE A 6 10.96 10.08 13.98
N ALA A 7 10.27 10.81 14.87
CA ALA A 7 8.95 10.42 15.38
C ALA A 7 7.90 10.51 14.27
N GLU A 8 7.95 11.56 13.46
CA GLU A 8 7.06 11.76 12.31
C GLU A 8 7.29 10.69 11.25
N TYR A 9 8.54 10.35 10.95
CA TYR A 9 8.85 9.23 10.05
C TYR A 9 8.32 7.89 10.58
N ALA A 10 8.47 7.61 11.87
CA ALA A 10 7.93 6.40 12.49
C ALA A 10 6.40 6.35 12.42
N LEU A 11 5.73 7.48 12.66
CA LEU A 11 4.27 7.60 12.53
C LEU A 11 3.82 7.39 11.08
N ILE A 12 4.50 8.01 10.11
CA ILE A 12 4.21 7.83 8.69
C ILE A 12 4.40 6.35 8.32
N LEU A 13 5.49 5.72 8.74
CA LEU A 13 5.75 4.30 8.50
C LEU A 13 4.61 3.42 9.01
N GLY A 14 4.20 3.62 10.27
CA GLY A 14 3.08 2.90 10.86
C GLY A 14 1.77 3.13 10.11
N ALA A 15 1.49 4.38 9.74
CA ALA A 15 0.28 4.74 9.00
C ALA A 15 0.24 4.13 7.59
N VAL A 16 1.33 4.19 6.82
CA VAL A 16 1.37 3.62 5.46
C VAL A 16 1.22 2.10 5.48
N CYS A 17 1.86 1.42 6.43
CA CYS A 17 1.69 -0.01 6.63
C CYS A 17 0.24 -0.36 7.00
N LEU A 18 -0.36 0.39 7.93
CA LEU A 18 -1.75 0.18 8.33
C LEU A 18 -2.70 0.35 7.14
N VAL A 19 -2.55 1.42 6.35
CA VAL A 19 -3.36 1.66 5.15
C VAL A 19 -3.22 0.49 4.17
N HIS A 20 -2.02 -0.04 3.96
CA HIS A 20 -1.80 -1.17 3.06
C HIS A 20 -2.46 -2.46 3.56
N VAL A 21 -2.29 -2.79 4.85
CA VAL A 21 -2.98 -3.94 5.47
C VAL A 21 -4.49 -3.83 5.35
N LEU A 22 -5.05 -2.65 5.60
CA LEU A 22 -6.49 -2.41 5.46
C LEU A 22 -6.97 -2.62 4.02
N LEU A 23 -6.24 -2.14 3.02
CA LEU A 23 -6.57 -2.36 1.62
C LEU A 23 -6.56 -3.85 1.26
N LEU A 24 -5.52 -4.59 1.66
CA LEU A 24 -5.45 -6.04 1.47
C LEU A 24 -6.64 -6.76 2.13
N ALA A 25 -7.01 -6.37 3.35
CA ALA A 25 -8.12 -6.96 4.09
C ALA A 25 -9.48 -6.67 3.42
N ILE A 26 -9.72 -5.42 3.02
CA ILE A 26 -10.94 -5.01 2.32
C ILE A 26 -11.07 -5.77 1.00
N ASN A 27 -10.02 -5.78 0.17
CA ASN A 27 -10.04 -6.48 -1.11
C ASN A 27 -10.27 -7.97 -0.95
N ARG A 28 -9.69 -8.58 0.09
CA ARG A 28 -9.93 -9.99 0.40
C ARG A 28 -11.38 -10.25 0.79
N GLN A 29 -11.97 -9.37 1.60
CA GLN A 29 -13.36 -9.51 2.02
C GLN A 29 -14.32 -9.32 0.84
N VAL A 30 -14.05 -8.33 -0.03
CA VAL A 30 -14.81 -8.10 -1.26
C VAL A 30 -14.73 -9.32 -2.18
N GLY A 31 -13.54 -9.86 -2.43
CA GLY A 31 -13.41 -11.05 -3.27
C GLY A 31 -14.08 -12.29 -2.69
N LYS A 32 -14.11 -12.45 -1.36
CA LYS A 32 -14.92 -13.50 -0.70
C LYS A 32 -16.42 -13.28 -0.88
N MET A 33 -16.90 -12.03 -0.75
CA MET A 33 -18.31 -11.69 -0.94
C MET A 33 -18.76 -11.97 -2.38
N LEU A 34 -17.87 -11.73 -3.35
CA LEU A 34 -18.07 -12.06 -4.77
C LEU A 34 -17.87 -13.55 -5.09
N ARG A 35 -17.48 -14.38 -4.10
CA ARG A 35 -17.23 -15.82 -4.26
C ARG A 35 -16.21 -16.15 -5.35
N LEU A 36 -15.16 -15.34 -5.45
CA LEU A 36 -14.12 -15.54 -6.46
C LEU A 36 -13.33 -16.84 -6.20
N PRO A 37 -12.94 -17.57 -7.26
CA PRO A 37 -11.95 -18.65 -7.16
C PRO A 37 -10.67 -18.18 -6.48
N THR A 38 -9.94 -19.09 -5.83
CA THR A 38 -8.74 -18.74 -5.03
C THR A 38 -7.67 -18.00 -5.84
N ALA A 39 -7.50 -18.33 -7.12
CA ALA A 39 -6.55 -17.65 -7.99
C ALA A 39 -6.95 -16.18 -8.24
N ASP A 40 -8.21 -15.96 -8.62
CA ASP A 40 -8.77 -14.64 -8.89
C ASP A 40 -8.84 -13.78 -7.62
N LEU A 41 -9.14 -14.39 -6.47
CA LEU A 41 -9.12 -13.71 -5.18
C LEU A 41 -7.72 -13.18 -4.85
N LYS A 42 -6.66 -13.99 -5.07
CA LYS A 42 -5.27 -13.56 -4.86
C LYS A 42 -4.92 -12.43 -5.82
N ALA A 43 -5.25 -12.56 -7.10
CA ALA A 43 -5.01 -11.54 -8.11
C ALA A 43 -5.70 -10.21 -7.75
N LEU A 44 -6.98 -10.26 -7.37
CA LEU A 44 -7.74 -9.10 -6.91
C LEU A 44 -7.01 -8.43 -5.74
N VAL A 45 -6.72 -9.19 -4.68
CA VAL A 45 -6.11 -8.67 -3.45
C VAL A 45 -4.82 -7.90 -3.73
N PHE A 46 -3.92 -8.45 -4.56
CA PHE A 46 -2.63 -7.82 -4.84
C PHE A 46 -2.71 -6.69 -5.85
N VAL A 47 -3.55 -6.79 -6.88
CA VAL A 47 -3.62 -5.77 -7.93
C VAL A 47 -4.33 -4.52 -7.40
N THR A 48 -5.42 -4.69 -6.66
CA THR A 48 -6.24 -3.54 -6.22
C THR A 48 -5.77 -2.91 -4.90
N SER A 49 -4.84 -3.54 -4.16
CA SER A 49 -4.18 -2.90 -3.01
C SER A 49 -3.09 -1.92 -3.41
N GLN A 50 -2.52 -2.08 -4.61
CA GLN A 50 -1.40 -1.28 -5.08
C GLN A 50 -1.81 0.14 -5.44
N LYS A 51 -1.00 1.10 -5.00
CA LYS A 51 -1.11 2.50 -5.45
C LYS A 51 -0.05 2.82 -6.50
N THR A 52 -0.48 3.55 -7.53
CA THR A 52 0.37 3.99 -8.64
C THR A 52 1.02 5.33 -8.29
N LEU A 53 2.29 5.29 -7.89
CA LEU A 53 3.07 6.47 -7.50
C LEU A 53 2.99 7.62 -8.54
N PRO A 54 3.15 7.39 -9.87
CA PRO A 54 3.02 8.45 -10.86
C PRO A 54 1.68 9.19 -10.82
N ILE A 55 0.57 8.46 -10.66
CA ILE A 55 -0.77 9.05 -10.58
C ILE A 55 -0.92 9.82 -9.28
N SER A 56 -0.43 9.28 -8.16
CA SER A 56 -0.49 9.97 -6.87
C SER A 56 0.29 11.28 -6.87
N VAL A 57 1.48 11.31 -7.48
CA VAL A 57 2.26 12.54 -7.64
C VAL A 57 1.54 13.53 -8.54
N ALA A 58 1.00 13.09 -9.69
CA ALA A 58 0.26 13.96 -10.60
C ALA A 58 -0.96 14.61 -9.92
N VAL A 59 -1.73 13.84 -9.14
CA VAL A 59 -2.85 14.36 -8.35
C VAL A 59 -2.36 15.34 -7.28
N LEU A 60 -1.28 15.00 -6.57
CA LEU A 60 -0.71 15.85 -5.52
C LEU A 60 -0.23 17.19 -6.08
N THR A 61 0.37 17.21 -7.28
CA THR A 61 0.78 18.46 -7.94
C THR A 61 -0.39 19.30 -8.43
N GLY A 62 -1.57 18.69 -8.61
CA GLY A 62 -2.79 19.37 -9.05
C GLY A 62 -3.61 19.97 -7.91
N ILE A 63 -3.30 19.65 -6.65
CA ILE A 63 -3.92 20.25 -5.46
C ILE A 63 -2.89 21.17 -4.81
N GLU A 64 -3.27 22.42 -4.47
CA GLU A 64 -2.37 23.41 -3.86
C GLU A 64 -2.03 23.03 -2.39
N TYR A 65 -1.28 21.95 -2.21
CA TYR A 65 -0.88 21.41 -0.92
C TYR A 65 0.64 21.34 -0.78
N ASP A 66 1.15 21.33 0.46
CA ASP A 66 2.58 21.16 0.74
C ASP A 66 3.11 19.87 0.11
N THR A 67 3.81 20.02 -1.01
CA THR A 67 4.18 18.91 -1.88
C THR A 67 5.33 18.10 -1.31
N GLY A 68 6.23 18.72 -0.53
CA GLY A 68 7.45 18.08 -0.03
C GLY A 68 7.16 16.94 0.95
N SER A 69 6.39 17.25 2.00
CA SER A 69 6.03 16.27 3.03
C SER A 69 5.13 15.15 2.49
N ALA A 70 4.21 15.49 1.57
CA ALA A 70 3.31 14.53 0.97
C ALA A 70 4.03 13.55 0.02
N VAL A 71 5.04 14.01 -0.73
CA VAL A 71 5.88 13.12 -1.55
C VAL A 71 6.61 12.07 -0.71
N ILE A 72 7.07 12.43 0.49
CA ILE A 72 7.70 11.47 1.41
C ILE A 72 6.71 10.36 1.79
N VAL A 73 5.46 10.70 2.11
CA VAL A 73 4.42 9.72 2.41
C VAL A 73 4.16 8.80 1.21
N LEU A 74 4.10 9.34 0.00
CA LEU A 74 3.89 8.56 -1.23
C LEU A 74 5.04 7.57 -1.46
N LEU A 75 6.29 8.01 -1.31
CA LEU A 75 7.46 7.16 -1.47
C LEU A 75 7.52 6.07 -0.40
N MET A 76 7.29 6.43 0.87
CA MET A 76 7.27 5.46 1.97
C MET A 76 6.18 4.42 1.77
N PHE A 77 4.96 4.83 1.38
CA PHE A 77 3.89 3.89 1.04
C PHE A 77 4.33 2.97 -0.11
N HIS A 78 4.93 3.52 -1.17
CA HIS A 78 5.35 2.75 -2.34
C HIS A 78 6.40 1.68 -2.02
N PHE A 79 7.41 1.99 -1.21
CA PHE A 79 8.40 1.00 -0.81
C PHE A 79 7.82 -0.06 0.13
N MET A 80 7.02 0.38 1.11
CA MET A 80 6.45 -0.56 2.08
C MET A 80 5.42 -1.50 1.45
N GLN A 81 4.60 -1.04 0.49
CA GLN A 81 3.68 -1.95 -0.23
C GLN A 81 4.45 -3.05 -0.96
N ILE A 82 5.55 -2.73 -1.66
CA ILE A 82 6.35 -3.72 -2.40
C ILE A 82 6.97 -4.74 -1.45
N PHE A 83 7.53 -4.26 -0.34
CA PHE A 83 8.13 -5.12 0.69
C PHE A 83 7.09 -6.06 1.32
N MET A 84 5.93 -5.53 1.70
CA MET A 84 4.84 -6.29 2.30
C MET A 84 4.26 -7.31 1.33
N ASP A 85 3.98 -6.90 0.08
CA ASP A 85 3.39 -7.78 -0.93
C ASP A 85 4.33 -8.92 -1.28
N SER A 86 5.64 -8.65 -1.41
CA SER A 86 6.66 -9.70 -1.64
C SER A 86 6.72 -10.70 -0.48
N SER A 87 6.66 -10.20 0.75
CA SER A 87 6.67 -11.04 1.96
C SER A 87 5.43 -11.92 2.05
N ILE A 88 4.24 -11.35 1.78
CA ILE A 88 2.97 -12.07 1.78
C ILE A 88 2.95 -13.10 0.65
N ALA A 89 3.40 -12.74 -0.56
CA ALA A 89 3.47 -13.65 -1.69
C ALA A 89 4.39 -14.84 -1.39
N SER A 90 5.58 -14.60 -0.81
CA SER A 90 6.51 -15.66 -0.39
C SER A 90 5.89 -16.59 0.65
N TYR A 91 5.21 -16.04 1.66
CA TYR A 91 4.53 -16.83 2.68
C TYR A 91 3.39 -17.70 2.08
N LEU A 92 2.59 -17.13 1.17
CA LEU A 92 1.51 -17.86 0.51
C LEU A 92 2.03 -18.97 -0.41
N HIS A 93 3.17 -18.76 -1.07
CA HIS A 93 3.80 -19.78 -1.91
C HIS A 93 4.23 -20.98 -1.08
N ARG A 94 4.96 -20.76 0.03
CA ARG A 94 5.41 -21.81 0.96
C ARG A 94 4.29 -22.66 1.57
N LYS A 95 3.07 -22.14 1.65
CA LYS A 95 1.91 -22.86 2.20
C LYS A 95 1.18 -23.72 1.16
N THR A 96 1.51 -23.56 -0.11
CA THR A 96 0.88 -24.31 -1.23
C THR A 96 1.72 -25.52 -1.64
N ASP A 97 2.95 -25.65 -1.12
CA ASP A 97 3.81 -26.85 -1.14
C ASP A 97 3.57 -27.70 0.12
#